data_AF-A0A944BBY7-F1
#
_entry.id   AF-A0A944BBY7-F1
#
_cell.length_a   1.000
_cell.length_b   1.000
_cell.length_c   1.000
_cell.angle_alpha   90.00
_cell.angle_beta   90.00
_cell.angle_gamma   90.00
#
_symmetry.space_group_name_H-M   'P 1'
#
loop_
_entity.id
_entity.type
_entity.pdbx_description
1 polymer ?
#
loop_
_entity_poly.entity_id
_entity_poly.type
_entity_poly.pdbx_seq_one_letter_code
_entity_poly.pdbx_strand_id
1 'polypeptide(L)'
;MPFKSDIIQKVWDKATVVEGYDSAIFRKDPCGAWIIRNKYGFTDNPYGWQIDHVYPKSEGGDDNIRNLRAMHWRNKESKADDYPSYIARITSEGNKNVDCYKSCTINRTLQDFIDKTYK
;
A
#
# COMPACT_ATOMS: atom_id res chain seq x y z
N MET A 1 15.10 -8.51 -6.37
CA MET A 1 14.81 -8.15 -7.77
C MET A 1 13.63 -7.20 -7.80
N PRO A 2 13.59 -6.20 -8.69
CA PRO A 2 12.41 -5.37 -8.86
C PRO A 2 11.23 -6.21 -9.38
N PHE A 3 10.01 -5.84 -8.98
CA PHE A 3 8.80 -6.46 -9.52
C PHE A 3 8.67 -6.19 -11.03
N LYS A 4 8.14 -7.17 -11.76
CA LYS A 4 7.81 -7.01 -13.18
C LYS A 4 6.70 -5.98 -13.37
N SER A 5 6.66 -5.34 -14.54
CA SER A 5 5.68 -4.29 -14.87
C SER A 5 4.22 -4.76 -14.76
N ASP A 6 3.93 -6.02 -15.08
CA ASP A 6 2.60 -6.60 -14.96
C ASP A 6 2.14 -6.71 -13.49
N ILE A 7 3.06 -7.08 -12.58
CA ILE A 7 2.79 -7.09 -11.14
C ILE A 7 2.59 -5.68 -10.60
N ILE A 8 3.44 -4.73 -11.00
CA ILE A 8 3.29 -3.32 -10.62
C ILE A 8 1.91 -2.80 -11.03
N GLN A 9 1.47 -3.11 -12.25
CA GLN A 9 0.15 -2.73 -12.73
C GLN A 9 -0.97 -3.39 -11.93
N LYS A 10 -0.93 -4.71 -11.73
CA LYS A 10 -1.93 -5.43 -10.91
C LYS A 10 -2.02 -4.88 -9.49
N VAL A 11 -0.90 -4.50 -8.89
CA VAL A 11 -0.87 -3.92 -7.54
C VAL A 11 -1.40 -2.49 -7.53
N TRP A 12 -1.06 -1.67 -8.53
CA TRP A 12 -1.66 -0.35 -8.73
C TRP A 12 -3.19 -0.46 -8.86
N ASP A 13 -3.66 -1.45 -9.60
CA ASP A 13 -5.09 -1.65 -9.85
C ASP A 13 -5.90 -2.02 -8.61
N LYS A 14 -5.24 -2.49 -7.54
CA LYS A 14 -5.84 -2.72 -6.22
C LYS A 14 -5.96 -1.46 -5.35
N ALA A 15 -5.25 -0.38 -5.68
CA ALA A 15 -5.32 0.86 -4.91
C ALA A 15 -6.66 1.55 -5.11
N THR A 16 -7.07 2.33 -4.11
CA THR A 16 -8.40 2.96 -4.05
C THR A 16 -8.55 4.01 -5.15
N VAL A 17 -9.53 3.83 -6.02
CA VAL A 17 -9.96 4.83 -6.99
C VAL A 17 -10.71 5.94 -6.27
N VAL A 18 -10.46 7.19 -6.64
CA VAL A 18 -11.14 8.36 -6.08
C VAL A 18 -11.97 9.01 -7.17
N GLU A 19 -13.27 9.17 -6.91
CA GLU A 19 -14.19 9.83 -7.84
C GLU A 19 -13.73 11.25 -8.18
N GLY A 20 -13.87 11.64 -9.45
CA GLY A 20 -13.42 12.94 -9.95
C GLY A 20 -11.93 13.04 -10.28
N TYR A 21 -11.15 11.97 -10.10
CA TYR A 21 -9.73 11.90 -10.48
C TYR A 21 -9.48 10.78 -11.48
N ASP A 22 -8.52 10.99 -12.38
CA ASP A 22 -8.11 9.95 -13.33
C ASP A 22 -7.42 8.80 -12.60
N SER A 23 -8.08 7.64 -12.55
CA SER A 23 -7.60 6.42 -11.88
C SER A 23 -6.33 5.81 -12.50
N ALA A 24 -5.98 6.20 -13.73
CA ALA A 24 -4.71 5.82 -14.36
C ALA A 24 -3.53 6.61 -13.78
N ILE A 25 -3.80 7.77 -13.16
CA ILE A 25 -2.78 8.69 -12.65
C ILE A 25 -2.80 8.73 -11.12
N PHE A 26 -3.97 8.90 -10.50
CA PHE A 26 -4.13 9.15 -9.07
C PHE A 26 -4.95 8.06 -8.41
N ARG A 27 -4.45 7.56 -7.29
CA ARG A 27 -5.18 6.66 -6.39
C ARG A 27 -4.81 6.94 -4.95
N LYS A 28 -5.54 6.35 -4.01
CA LYS A 28 -5.19 6.36 -2.60
C LYS A 28 -4.70 5.00 -2.13
N ASP A 29 -3.72 5.02 -1.26
CA ASP A 29 -3.29 3.84 -0.53
C ASP A 29 -4.31 3.44 0.56
N PRO A 30 -4.14 2.29 1.24
CA PRO A 30 -5.05 1.84 2.30
C PRO A 30 -5.17 2.79 3.50
N CYS A 31 -4.20 3.69 3.68
CA CYS A 31 -4.18 4.68 4.76
C CYS A 31 -4.83 6.01 4.35
N GLY A 32 -5.23 6.12 3.08
CA GLY A 32 -5.85 7.31 2.50
C GLY A 32 -4.84 8.31 1.93
N ALA A 33 -3.56 8.00 1.85
CA ALA A 33 -2.56 8.85 1.21
C ALA A 33 -2.68 8.76 -0.32
N TRP A 34 -2.61 9.91 -0.99
CA TRP A 34 -2.50 9.99 -2.44
C TRP A 34 -1.18 9.39 -2.94
N ILE A 35 -1.27 8.61 -4.00
CA ILE A 35 -0.15 8.03 -4.73
C ILE A 35 -0.32 8.32 -6.23
N ILE A 36 0.79 8.55 -6.94
CA ILE A 36 0.77 8.84 -8.38
C ILE A 36 1.42 7.68 -9.15
N ARG A 37 0.76 7.21 -10.21
CA ARG A 37 1.16 6.01 -10.97
C ARG A 37 2.61 6.01 -11.44
N ASN A 38 3.10 7.16 -11.91
CA ASN A 38 4.47 7.32 -12.42
C ASN A 38 5.52 7.61 -11.32
N LYS A 39 5.10 7.68 -10.05
CA LYS A 39 5.97 7.84 -8.87
C LYS A 39 6.21 6.52 -8.13
N TYR A 40 6.03 5.40 -8.83
CA TYR A 40 6.42 4.10 -8.32
C TYR A 40 7.94 4.04 -8.06
N GLY A 41 8.34 3.61 -6.87
CA GLY A 41 9.74 3.47 -6.44
C GLY A 41 10.36 4.72 -5.86
N PHE A 42 9.72 5.89 -5.97
CA PHE A 42 10.24 7.15 -5.41
C PHE A 42 9.97 7.22 -3.91
N THR A 43 11.03 7.41 -3.13
CA THR A 43 10.99 7.54 -1.65
C THR A 43 11.32 8.95 -1.16
N ASP A 44 11.40 9.91 -2.08
CA ASP A 44 11.70 11.32 -1.86
C ASP A 44 10.59 12.23 -2.43
N ASN A 45 9.48 11.63 -2.86
CA ASN A 45 8.36 12.33 -3.47
C ASN A 45 7.11 12.31 -2.56
N PRO A 46 6.37 13.42 -2.42
CA PRO A 46 5.14 13.48 -1.59
C PRO A 46 4.01 12.53 -2.02
N TYR A 47 4.10 11.96 -3.22
CA TYR A 47 3.12 11.00 -3.79
C TYR A 47 3.79 9.70 -4.26
N GLY A 48 5.04 9.48 -3.82
CA GLY A 48 5.80 8.29 -4.12
C GLY A 48 5.17 7.06 -3.46
N TRP A 49 5.29 5.92 -4.10
CA TRP A 49 4.71 4.68 -3.59
C TRP A 49 5.54 3.46 -3.96
N GLN A 50 5.35 2.41 -3.19
CA GLN A 50 6.03 1.14 -3.36
C GLN A 50 5.03 -0.01 -3.16
N ILE A 51 5.43 -1.21 -3.57
CA ILE A 51 4.68 -2.43 -3.26
C ILE A 51 5.01 -2.84 -1.83
N ASP A 52 3.98 -3.01 -1.02
CA ASP A 52 4.02 -3.54 0.34
C ASP A 52 3.54 -5.00 0.36
N HIS A 53 4.16 -5.79 1.23
CA HIS A 53 3.71 -7.12 1.60
C HIS A 53 2.80 -6.99 2.82
N VAL A 54 1.53 -7.36 2.69
CA VAL A 54 0.57 -7.29 3.78
C VAL A 54 1.03 -8.16 4.94
N TYR A 55 1.27 -9.44 4.66
CA TYR A 55 1.98 -10.36 5.53
C TYR A 55 3.48 -10.31 5.18
N PRO A 56 4.34 -9.91 6.13
CA PRO A 56 5.76 -9.66 5.87
C PRO A 56 6.51 -10.90 5.38
N LYS A 57 7.57 -10.70 4.59
CA LYS A 57 8.46 -11.80 4.18
C LYS A 57 9.20 -12.42 5.36
N SER A 58 9.54 -11.64 6.38
CA SER A 58 10.18 -12.11 7.62
C SER A 58 9.32 -13.11 8.39
N GLU A 59 8.00 -13.03 8.22
CA GLU A 59 7.01 -13.90 8.86
C GLU A 59 6.55 -15.06 7.94
N GLY A 60 7.17 -15.23 6.77
CA GLY A 60 6.83 -16.30 5.81
C GLY A 60 5.92 -15.88 4.65
N GLY A 61 5.59 -14.60 4.52
CA GLY A 61 4.86 -14.06 3.37
C GLY A 61 5.65 -14.12 2.06
N ASP A 62 4.94 -14.15 0.94
CA ASP A 62 5.53 -14.24 -0.40
C ASP A 62 5.00 -13.17 -1.36
N ASP A 63 5.41 -13.25 -2.63
CA ASP A 63 5.02 -12.33 -3.70
C ASP A 63 3.65 -12.67 -4.34
N ASN A 64 2.79 -13.45 -3.65
CA ASN A 64 1.42 -13.69 -4.10
C ASN A 64 0.68 -12.37 -4.25
N ILE A 65 0.05 -12.16 -5.41
CA ILE A 65 -0.61 -10.90 -5.74
C ILE A 65 -1.67 -10.46 -4.71
N ARG A 66 -2.29 -11.41 -3.99
CA ARG A 66 -3.24 -11.08 -2.91
C ARG A 66 -2.55 -10.50 -1.68
N ASN A 67 -1.32 -10.92 -1.40
CA ASN A 67 -0.44 -10.41 -0.35
C ASN A 67 0.24 -9.07 -0.70
N LEU A 68 0.18 -8.63 -1.96
CA LEU A 68 0.81 -7.37 -2.39
C LEU A 68 -0.18 -6.20 -2.42
N ARG A 69 0.23 -4.99 -2.05
CA ARG A 69 -0.61 -3.79 -2.19
C ARG A 69 0.24 -2.54 -2.46
N ALA A 70 -0.36 -1.53 -3.09
CA ALA A 70 0.30 -0.24 -3.28
C ALA A 70 0.21 0.56 -1.98
N MET A 71 1.36 1.06 -1.50
CA MET A 71 1.42 1.92 -0.31
C MET A 71 2.29 3.15 -0.56
N HIS A 72 1.87 4.29 -0.01
CA HIS A 72 2.74 5.45 0.05
C HIS A 72 4.04 5.08 0.78
N TRP A 73 5.19 5.55 0.29
CA TRP A 73 6.48 5.05 0.75
C TRP A 73 6.69 5.21 2.27
N ARG A 74 6.29 6.34 2.86
CA ARG A 74 6.35 6.57 4.34
C ARG A 74 5.42 5.65 5.13
N ASN A 75 4.27 5.28 4.56
CA ASN A 75 3.35 4.37 5.23
C ASN A 75 3.87 2.93 5.18
N LYS A 76 4.48 2.52 4.06
CA LYS A 76 5.16 1.23 3.94
C LYS A 76 6.35 1.15 4.91
N GLU A 77 7.16 2.21 4.97
CA GLU A 77 8.30 2.30 5.90
C GLU A 77 7.84 2.22 7.36
N SER A 78 6.80 2.97 7.74
CA SER A 78 6.25 2.92 9.10
C SER A 78 5.55 1.61 9.44
N LYS A 79 5.00 0.90 8.45
CA LYS A 79 4.45 -0.44 8.65
C LYS A 79 5.57 -1.44 8.92
N ALA A 80 6.66 -1.39 8.15
CA ALA A 80 7.72 -2.40 8.19
C ALA A 80 7.12 -3.83 8.19
N ASP A 81 7.43 -4.61 9.22
CA ASP A 81 6.97 -5.98 9.40
C ASP A 81 5.72 -6.10 10.30
N ASP A 82 5.07 -4.98 10.63
CA ASP A 82 3.88 -5.02 11.48
C ASP A 82 2.68 -5.66 10.75
N TYR A 83 2.05 -6.63 11.42
CA TYR A 83 0.83 -7.31 11.01
C TYR A 83 0.07 -7.82 12.25
N PRO A 84 -1.28 -7.74 12.32
CA PRO A 84 -2.20 -7.19 11.32
C PRO A 84 -2.45 -5.68 11.47
N SER A 85 -1.84 -5.05 12.48
CA SER A 85 -2.05 -3.63 12.80
C SER A 85 -0.73 -2.88 12.71
N TYR A 86 -0.76 -1.65 12.19
CA TYR A 86 0.41 -0.81 11.97
C TYR A 86 0.02 0.68 12.05
N ILE A 87 1.01 1.57 12.14
CA ILE A 87 0.78 3.01 12.18
C ILE A 87 0.93 3.63 10.78
N ALA A 88 -0.10 4.36 10.34
CA ALA A 88 0.00 5.24 9.18
C ALA A 88 0.63 6.59 9.57
N ARG A 89 1.57 7.06 8.74
CA ARG A 89 2.28 8.34 8.90
C ARG A 89 1.83 9.40 7.91
N ILE A 90 1.20 9.00 6.81
CA ILE A 90 0.66 9.89 5.79
C ILE A 90 -0.78 9.50 5.51
N THR A 91 -1.65 10.49 5.45
CA THR A 91 -3.01 10.40 4.92
C THR A 91 -3.27 11.60 4.02
N SER A 92 -4.50 11.84 3.61
CA SER A 92 -4.86 13.03 2.85
C SER A 92 -5.95 13.87 3.51
N GLU A 93 -5.82 15.18 3.34
CA GLU A 93 -6.88 16.16 3.56
C GLU A 93 -7.17 16.82 2.20
N GLY A 94 -8.37 16.54 1.67
CA GLY A 94 -8.72 16.93 0.30
C GLY A 94 -7.77 16.31 -0.74
N ASN A 95 -7.08 17.17 -1.49
CA ASN A 95 -6.19 16.80 -2.59
C ASN A 95 -4.70 16.80 -2.24
N LYS A 96 -4.35 16.90 -0.95
CA LYS A 96 -2.96 16.93 -0.48
C LYS A 96 -2.71 15.84 0.55
N ASN A 97 -1.48 15.34 0.54
CA ASN A 97 -0.99 14.47 1.59
C ASN A 97 -0.56 15.30 2.81
N VAL A 98 -0.90 14.80 4.00
CA VAL A 98 -0.56 15.39 5.30
C VAL A 98 0.00 14.32 6.22
N ASP A 99 0.86 14.72 7.16
CA ASP A 99 1.31 13.82 8.22
C ASP A 99 0.13 13.41 9.10
N CYS A 100 0.12 12.15 9.54
CA CYS A 100 -0.84 11.64 10.50
C CYS A 100 -0.19 10.67 11.48
N TYR A 101 -0.94 10.29 12.51
CA TYR A 101 -0.61 9.19 13.40
C TYR A 101 -1.88 8.39 13.64
N LYS A 102 -2.15 7.42 12.77
CA LYS A 102 -3.40 6.63 12.80
C LYS A 102 -3.08 5.15 12.84
N SER A 103 -3.69 4.44 13.79
CA SER A 103 -3.67 2.98 13.80
C SER A 103 -4.54 2.44 12.66
N CYS A 104 -3.95 1.61 11.82
CA CYS A 104 -4.60 0.91 10.73
C CYS A 104 -4.56 -0.58 11.01
N THR A 105 -5.63 -1.28 10.67
CA THR A 105 -5.70 -2.74 10.76
C THR A 105 -6.13 -3.30 9.42
N ILE A 106 -5.48 -4.37 8.99
CA ILE A 106 -5.86 -5.10 7.78
C ILE A 106 -7.32 -5.56 7.89
N ASN A 107 -8.12 -5.46 6.82
CA ASN A 107 -9.52 -5.90 6.90
C ASN A 107 -9.63 -7.42 7.12
N ARG A 108 -10.72 -7.85 7.75
CA ARG A 108 -10.87 -9.25 8.20
C ARG A 108 -10.81 -10.26 7.05
N THR A 109 -11.42 -9.95 5.91
CA THR A 109 -11.41 -10.84 4.74
C THR A 109 -10.00 -11.11 4.23
N LEU A 110 -9.13 -10.10 4.22
CA LEU A 110 -7.73 -10.28 3.84
C LEU A 110 -6.97 -11.02 4.93
N GLN A 111 -7.23 -10.76 6.21
CA GLN A 111 -6.64 -11.56 7.30
C GLN A 111 -6.98 -13.04 7.17
N ASP A 112 -8.25 -13.39 6.92
CA ASP A 112 -8.67 -14.79 6.77
C ASP A 112 -8.00 -15.47 5.56
N PHE A 113 -7.72 -14.71 4.48
CA PHE A 113 -6.92 -15.21 3.36
C PHE A 113 -5.46 -15.47 3.75
N ILE A 114 -4.83 -14.51 4.44
CA ILE A 114 -3.45 -14.63 4.92
C ILE A 114 -3.32 -15.82 5.86
N ASP A 115 -4.22 -15.93 6.85
CA ASP A 115 -4.18 -17.00 7.84
C ASP A 115 -4.37 -18.37 7.19
N LYS A 116 -5.18 -18.51 6.13
CA LYS A 116 -5.30 -19.78 5.39
C LYS A 116 -4.12 -20.12 4.49
N THR A 117 -3.32 -19.14 4.12
CA THR A 117 -2.26 -19.28 3.11
C THR A 117 -0.88 -19.42 3.74
N TYR A 118 -0.63 -18.73 4.86
CA TYR A 118 0.69 -18.58 5.45
C TYR A 118 0.79 -19.03 6.92
N LYS A 119 -0.32 -19.42 7.55
CA LYS A 119 -0.35 -19.91 8.94
C LYS A 119 -1.05 -21.27 9.01
#